data_AF-A0A9E4LKB4-F1
#
_entry.id   AF-A0A9E4LKB4-F1
#
_cell.length_a   1.000
_cell.length_b   1.000
_cell.length_c   1.000
_cell.angle_alpha   90.00
_cell.angle_beta   90.00
_cell.angle_gamma   90.00
#
_symmetry.space_group_name_H-M   'P 1'
#
loop_
_entity.id
_entity.type
_entity.pdbx_description
1 polymer ?
#
loop_
_entity_poly.entity_id
_entity_poly.type
_entity_poly.pdbx_seq_one_letter_code
_entity_poly.pdbx_strand_id
1 'polypeptide(L)'
;MFDRLRKQLSRLRGFFGTIAEANSPAKTAVLPGSTIIESPDKDVMVAEDTLIGFPAKVILYNDEIHTFDEVIHQLMKAIDCPPSEAEQIAMEVDSRGLASVFEGELDRCLRVSSVLEEIALHTSIES
;
A
#
# COMPACT_ATOMS: atom_id res chain seq x y z
N MET A 1 28.57 -5.48 -3.79
CA MET A 1 29.22 -4.14 -3.71
C MET A 1 28.62 -3.25 -2.61
N PHE A 2 27.43 -3.55 -2.07
CA PHE A 2 26.85 -2.87 -0.90
C PHE A 2 26.92 -3.66 0.43
N ASP A 3 27.56 -4.83 0.48
CA ASP A 3 27.88 -5.54 1.75
C ASP A 3 28.61 -4.67 2.78
N ARG A 4 29.36 -3.65 2.32
CA ARG A 4 30.11 -2.74 3.21
C ARG A 4 29.24 -1.66 3.87
N LEU A 5 28.08 -1.29 3.31
CA LEU A 5 27.18 -0.31 3.93
C LEU A 5 26.21 -0.98 4.92
N ARG A 6 25.95 -2.28 4.74
CA ARG A 6 25.12 -3.13 5.62
C ARG A 6 25.59 -3.18 7.09
N LYS A 7 26.88 -2.97 7.35
CA LYS A 7 27.46 -2.89 8.72
C LYS A 7 27.32 -1.54 9.40
N GLN A 8 27.02 -0.45 8.68
CA GLN A 8 26.88 0.88 9.29
C GLN A 8 25.44 1.22 9.69
N LEU A 9 24.45 0.78 8.92
CA LEU A 9 23.04 1.15 9.13
C LEU A 9 22.29 0.28 10.16
N SER A 10 22.89 -0.84 10.59
CA SER A 10 22.35 -1.70 11.66
C SER A 10 22.30 -1.03 13.05
N ARG A 11 22.79 0.21 13.18
CA ARG A 11 22.73 1.03 14.40
C ARG A 11 21.55 2.00 14.47
N LEU A 12 20.74 2.15 13.41
CA LEU A 12 19.66 3.14 13.36
C LEU A 12 18.24 2.53 13.35
N ARG A 13 18.09 1.22 13.58
CA ARG A 13 16.79 0.55 13.55
C ARG A 13 16.07 0.66 14.90
N GLY A 14 15.65 1.86 15.27
CA GLY A 14 15.11 2.17 16.60
C GLY A 14 13.89 3.10 16.62
N PHE A 15 13.13 3.23 15.53
CA PHE A 15 11.98 4.13 15.52
C PHE A 15 10.83 3.60 14.64
N PHE A 16 10.20 2.50 15.07
CA PHE A 16 8.84 2.19 14.64
C PHE A 16 7.89 2.89 15.62
N GLY A 17 7.32 4.02 15.17
CA GLY A 17 6.33 4.77 15.92
C GLY A 17 5.02 3.99 15.98
N THR A 18 4.59 3.65 17.18
CA THR A 18 3.23 3.21 17.51
C THR A 18 2.25 4.32 17.16
N ILE A 19 1.38 4.11 16.17
CA ILE A 19 0.19 4.96 16.00
C ILE A 19 -0.87 4.50 16.98
N ALA A 20 -1.21 5.43 17.87
CA ALA A 20 -2.10 5.25 19.00
C ALA A 20 -3.58 5.33 18.59
N GLU A 21 -4.33 4.53 19.33
CA GLU A 21 -5.76 4.46 19.58
C GLU A 21 -6.45 5.82 19.84
N ALA A 22 -7.61 6.06 19.21
CA ALA A 22 -8.55 7.11 19.62
C ALA A 22 -10.02 6.74 19.31
N ASN A 23 -10.61 6.03 20.27
CA ASN A 23 -11.95 6.12 20.87
C ASN A 23 -13.17 6.74 20.11
N SER A 24 -14.30 6.02 20.22
CA SER A 24 -15.73 6.43 20.10
C SER A 24 -16.12 7.49 21.19
N PRO A 25 -17.32 8.15 21.26
CA PRO A 25 -18.68 7.68 20.88
C PRO A 25 -19.65 8.73 20.28
N ALA A 26 -20.86 8.24 19.95
CA ALA A 26 -22.03 8.93 19.39
C ALA A 26 -22.54 10.18 20.13
N LYS A 27 -23.11 11.13 19.38
CA LYS A 27 -24.22 11.99 19.83
C LYS A 27 -25.25 12.25 18.72
N THR A 28 -26.46 11.81 19.02
CA THR A 28 -27.77 12.09 18.41
C THR A 28 -28.05 13.58 18.22
N ALA A 29 -28.63 13.95 17.06
CA ALA A 29 -29.52 15.09 16.92
C ALA A 29 -30.59 14.79 15.86
N VAL A 30 -31.86 14.99 16.22
CA VAL A 30 -33.07 14.71 15.44
C VAL A 30 -33.87 16.03 15.31
N LEU A 31 -34.14 16.42 14.04
CA LEU A 31 -35.31 17.16 13.46
C LEU A 31 -35.67 18.60 13.92
N PRO A 32 -36.56 19.37 13.22
CA PRO A 32 -37.29 19.14 11.95
C PRO A 32 -37.31 20.32 10.92
N GLY A 33 -37.74 20.07 9.67
CA GLY A 33 -38.56 21.03 8.88
C GLY A 33 -38.25 21.22 7.37
N SER A 34 -39.19 20.75 6.52
CA SER A 34 -39.58 21.09 5.12
C SER A 34 -38.51 21.50 4.08
N THR A 35 -38.48 20.91 2.87
CA THR A 35 -39.51 21.07 1.82
C THR A 35 -39.41 19.96 0.78
N ILE A 36 -40.57 19.49 0.31
CA ILE A 36 -40.77 18.49 -0.76
C ILE A 36 -40.58 19.11 -2.15
N ILE A 37 -39.88 18.43 -3.07
CA ILE A 37 -40.22 18.38 -4.50
C ILE A 37 -39.94 16.94 -5.00
N GLU A 38 -41.00 16.25 -5.40
CA GLU A 38 -40.97 14.96 -6.11
C GLU A 38 -40.79 15.20 -7.62
N SER A 39 -39.99 14.37 -8.29
CA SER A 39 -40.30 13.76 -9.60
C SER A 39 -39.29 12.63 -9.92
N PRO A 40 -39.72 11.52 -10.55
CA PRO A 40 -39.00 10.24 -10.56
C PRO A 40 -38.20 9.96 -11.85
N ASP A 41 -37.59 8.77 -11.91
CA ASP A 41 -36.95 8.10 -13.05
C ASP A 41 -35.44 8.27 -13.21
N LYS A 42 -34.67 7.69 -12.29
CA LYS A 42 -33.47 6.90 -12.63
C LYS A 42 -33.36 5.72 -11.68
N ASP A 43 -33.62 4.51 -12.17
CA ASP A 43 -33.21 3.27 -11.52
C ASP A 43 -31.68 3.23 -11.47
N VAL A 44 -31.11 3.83 -10.42
CA VAL A 44 -29.71 3.62 -10.07
C VAL A 44 -29.66 2.44 -9.12
N MET A 45 -29.57 1.24 -9.69
CA MET A 45 -29.09 0.08 -8.95
C MET A 45 -27.58 0.26 -8.73
N VAL A 46 -27.20 1.06 -7.73
CA VAL A 46 -25.86 0.92 -7.15
C VAL A 46 -25.95 -0.29 -6.23
N ALA A 47 -25.63 -1.47 -6.76
CA ALA A 47 -25.18 -2.56 -5.92
C ALA A 47 -23.79 -2.17 -5.42
N GLU A 48 -23.73 -1.35 -4.39
CA GLU A 48 -22.51 -1.11 -3.63
C GLU A 48 -22.34 -2.35 -2.74
N ASP A 49 -21.92 -3.45 -3.34
CA ASP A 49 -21.38 -4.58 -2.59
C ASP A 49 -20.08 -4.07 -1.95
N THR A 50 -20.22 -3.44 -0.78
CA THR A 50 -19.11 -3.16 0.11
C THR A 50 -18.61 -4.50 0.64
N LEU A 51 -17.94 -5.27 -0.22
CA LEU A 51 -17.05 -6.32 0.21
C LEU A 51 -16.02 -5.61 1.07
N ILE A 52 -16.17 -5.71 2.38
CA ILE A 52 -15.14 -5.36 3.35
C ILE A 52 -14.02 -6.37 3.09
N GLY A 53 -13.27 -6.12 2.02
CA GLY A 53 -12.25 -7.00 1.49
C GLY A 53 -11.17 -7.12 2.54
N PHE A 54 -10.79 -8.35 2.87
CA PHE A 54 -9.60 -8.59 3.65
C PHE A 54 -8.43 -7.84 2.99
N PRO A 55 -7.59 -7.14 3.78
CA PRO A 55 -6.49 -6.38 3.23
C PRO A 55 -5.55 -7.35 2.50
N ALA A 56 -5.42 -7.17 1.19
CA ALA A 56 -4.45 -7.88 0.39
C ALA A 56 -3.09 -7.19 0.54
N LYS A 57 -2.02 -7.96 0.42
CA LYS A 57 -0.63 -7.47 0.45
C LYS A 57 0.12 -7.89 -0.80
N VAL A 58 0.99 -7.02 -1.28
CA VAL A 58 1.90 -7.28 -2.40
C VAL A 58 3.28 -7.58 -1.83
N ILE A 59 3.79 -8.76 -2.12
CA ILE A 59 5.13 -9.21 -1.78
C ILE A 59 6.03 -9.00 -3.00
N LEU A 60 7.13 -8.27 -2.85
CA LEU A 60 8.22 -8.20 -3.82
C LEU A 60 9.32 -9.19 -3.41
N TYR A 61 9.89 -9.90 -4.38
CA TYR A 61 11.02 -10.79 -4.17
C TYR A 61 12.29 -10.18 -4.72
N ASN A 62 13.39 -10.41 -4.01
CA ASN A 62 14.71 -9.99 -4.46
C ASN A 62 15.12 -10.79 -5.71
N ASP A 63 15.72 -10.10 -6.68
CA ASP A 63 16.37 -10.71 -7.83
C ASP A 63 17.83 -10.24 -7.93
N GLU A 64 18.61 -10.92 -8.77
CA GLU A 64 20.01 -10.57 -9.04
C GLU A 64 20.17 -9.85 -10.39
N ILE A 65 19.07 -9.44 -11.01
CA ILE A 65 19.04 -8.91 -12.38
C ILE A 65 18.94 -7.38 -12.35
N HIS A 66 18.13 -6.82 -11.46
CA HIS A 66 17.85 -5.39 -11.40
C HIS A 66 18.75 -4.67 -10.40
N THR A 67 19.10 -3.42 -10.72
CA THR A 67 19.86 -2.58 -9.80
C THR A 67 18.96 -1.95 -8.75
N PHE A 68 19.54 -1.58 -7.61
CA PHE A 68 18.84 -0.93 -6.51
C PHE A 68 18.11 0.35 -6.95
N ASP A 69 18.76 1.17 -7.76
CA ASP A 69 18.19 2.42 -8.27
C ASP A 69 16.98 2.15 -9.18
N GLU A 70 17.02 1.13 -10.05
CA GLU A 70 15.89 0.75 -10.90
C GLU A 70 14.69 0.29 -10.06
N VAL A 71 14.94 -0.54 -9.05
CA VAL A 71 13.90 -1.02 -8.13
C VAL A 71 13.29 0.14 -7.35
N ILE A 72 14.10 1.08 -6.84
CA ILE A 72 13.59 2.28 -6.14
C ILE A 72 12.68 3.10 -7.03
N HIS A 73 13.13 3.44 -8.24
CA HIS A 73 12.33 4.26 -9.15
C HIS A 73 11.01 3.57 -9.49
N GLN A 74 11.01 2.25 -9.65
CA GLN A 74 9.79 1.51 -9.93
C GLN A 74 8.86 1.42 -8.72
N LEU A 75 9.40 1.24 -7.51
CA LEU A 75 8.63 1.30 -6.26
C LEU A 75 7.96 2.66 -6.11
N MET A 76 8.68 3.76 -6.32
CA MET A 76 8.11 5.10 -6.27
C MET A 76 6.95 5.26 -7.26
N LYS A 77 7.08 4.77 -8.50
CA LYS A 77 6.00 4.79 -9.49
C LYS A 77 4.80 3.93 -9.10
N ALA A 78 5.03 2.78 -8.46
CA ALA A 78 3.98 1.81 -8.17
C ALA A 78 3.11 2.23 -6.97
N ILE A 79 3.73 2.69 -5.89
CA ILE A 79 3.05 3.01 -4.63
C ILE A 79 2.90 4.51 -4.33
N ASP A 80 3.52 5.37 -5.15
CA ASP A 80 3.57 6.84 -4.96
C ASP A 80 4.20 7.22 -3.61
N CYS A 81 5.37 6.63 -3.32
CA CYS A 81 6.09 6.85 -2.07
C CYS A 81 7.34 7.73 -2.29
N PRO A 82 7.83 8.41 -1.22
CA PRO A 82 9.09 9.14 -1.29
C PRO A 82 10.28 8.17 -1.48
N PRO A 83 11.39 8.63 -2.07
CA PRO A 83 12.56 7.79 -2.34
C PRO A 83 13.11 7.11 -1.10
N SER A 84 13.10 7.78 0.06
CA SER A 84 13.57 7.23 1.32
C SER A 84 12.77 6.02 1.82
N GLU A 85 11.51 5.89 1.42
CA GLU A 85 10.66 4.74 1.76
C GLU A 85 10.92 3.59 0.77
N ALA A 86 10.99 3.89 -0.52
CA ALA A 86 11.37 2.93 -1.55
C ALA A 86 12.77 2.32 -1.29
N GLU A 87 13.73 3.14 -0.86
CA GLU A 87 15.05 2.69 -0.41
C GLU A 87 14.95 1.69 0.74
N GLN A 88 14.10 1.94 1.75
CA GLN A 88 13.94 1.03 2.87
C GLN A 88 13.37 -0.32 2.44
N ILE A 89 12.37 -0.31 1.54
CA ILE A 89 11.75 -1.51 0.99
C ILE A 89 12.77 -2.30 0.16
N ALA A 90 13.51 -1.64 -0.72
CA ALA A 90 14.54 -2.28 -1.51
C ALA A 90 15.66 -2.85 -0.62
N MET A 91 16.08 -2.13 0.43
CA MET A 91 17.04 -2.65 1.41
C MET A 91 16.51 -3.89 2.13
N GLU A 92 15.21 -3.89 2.45
CA GLU A 92 14.54 -5.00 3.10
C GLU A 92 14.49 -6.23 2.19
N VAL A 93 14.14 -6.07 0.92
CA VAL A 93 14.10 -7.15 -0.06
C VAL A 93 15.49 -7.77 -0.27
N ASP A 94 16.52 -6.95 -0.43
CA ASP A 94 17.92 -7.40 -0.56
C ASP A 94 18.38 -8.18 0.69
N SER A 95 17.95 -7.72 1.87
CA SER A 95 18.37 -8.32 3.14
C SER A 95 17.61 -9.59 3.51
N ARG A 96 16.32 -9.66 3.22
CA ARG A 96 15.40 -10.75 3.64
C ARG A 96 15.09 -11.73 2.50
N GLY A 97 15.35 -11.35 1.26
CA GLY A 97 14.91 -12.04 0.04
C GLY A 97 13.49 -11.69 -0.41
N LEU A 98 12.67 -11.10 0.47
CA LEU A 98 11.30 -10.66 0.18
C LEU A 98 10.89 -9.51 1.10
N ALA A 99 9.95 -8.68 0.64
CA ALA A 99 9.41 -7.53 1.38
C ALA A 99 7.96 -7.27 0.99
N SER A 100 7.14 -6.81 1.94
CA SER A 100 5.80 -6.29 1.64
C SER A 100 5.92 -4.86 1.12
N VAL A 101 5.48 -4.60 -0.11
CA VAL A 101 5.58 -3.27 -0.73
C VAL A 101 4.30 -2.45 -0.53
N PHE A 102 3.16 -3.13 -0.41
CA PHE A 102 1.87 -2.48 -0.24
C PHE A 102 0.89 -3.43 0.46
N GLU A 103 0.03 -2.88 1.31
CA GLU A 103 -1.06 -3.59 1.99
C GLU A 103 -2.33 -2.73 1.93
N GLY A 104 -3.45 -3.31 1.49
CA GLY A 104 -4.72 -2.61 1.36
C GLY A 104 -5.69 -3.29 0.41
N GLU A 105 -6.45 -2.51 -0.35
CA GLU A 105 -7.46 -3.01 -1.29
C GLU A 105 -6.82 -3.81 -2.43
N LEU A 106 -7.45 -4.94 -2.80
CA LEU A 106 -6.99 -5.81 -3.88
C LEU A 106 -6.80 -5.05 -5.21
N ASP A 107 -7.70 -4.13 -5.55
CA ASP A 107 -7.58 -3.30 -6.75
C ASP A 107 -6.29 -2.45 -6.76
N ARG A 108 -5.89 -1.90 -5.60
CA ARG A 108 -4.63 -1.15 -5.50
C ARG A 108 -3.44 -2.10 -5.55
N CYS A 109 -3.52 -3.28 -4.93
CA CYS A 109 -2.49 -4.32 -5.02
C CYS A 109 -2.24 -4.77 -6.47
N LEU A 110 -3.30 -4.99 -7.25
CA LEU A 110 -3.21 -5.36 -8.67
C LEU A 110 -2.54 -4.27 -9.50
N ARG A 111 -2.88 -2.99 -9.24
CA ARG A 111 -2.22 -1.85 -9.90
C ARG A 111 -0.72 -1.80 -9.57
N VAL A 112 -0.37 -1.92 -8.29
CA VAL A 112 1.03 -1.90 -7.84
C VAL A 112 1.83 -3.03 -8.49
N SER A 113 1.30 -4.26 -8.45
CA SER A 113 1.92 -5.43 -9.08
C SER A 113 2.09 -5.23 -10.59
N SER A 114 1.08 -4.71 -11.29
CA SER A 114 1.15 -4.41 -12.73
C SER A 114 2.28 -3.43 -13.08
N VAL A 115 2.50 -2.41 -12.24
CA VAL A 115 3.60 -1.46 -12.44
C VAL A 115 4.93 -2.17 -12.21
N LEU A 116 5.09 -2.93 -11.13
CA LEU A 116 6.35 -3.65 -10.86
C LEU A 116 6.71 -4.67 -11.97
N GLU A 117 5.70 -5.29 -12.58
CA GLU A 117 5.87 -6.21 -13.72
C GLU A 117 6.33 -5.53 -15.01
N GLU A 118 6.25 -4.19 -15.16
CA GLU A 118 6.74 -3.47 -16.35
C GLU A 118 8.23 -3.70 -16.61
N ILE A 119 9.00 -3.88 -15.53
CA ILE A 119 10.43 -4.20 -15.58
C ILE A 119 10.68 -5.68 -15.21
N ALA A 120 9.64 -6.52 -15.28
CA ALA A 120 9.72 -7.94 -14.96
C ALA A 120 10.20 -8.27 -13.53
N LEU A 121 9.90 -7.41 -12.54
CA LEU A 121 10.12 -7.74 -11.14
C LEU A 121 9.17 -8.85 -10.68
N HIS A 122 9.69 -9.76 -9.85
CA HIS A 122 8.89 -10.85 -9.32
C HIS A 122 8.04 -10.39 -8.12
N THR A 123 6.72 -10.48 -8.25
CA THR A 123 5.76 -10.12 -7.19
C THR A 123 4.71 -11.20 -6.97
N SER A 124 4.16 -11.26 -5.75
CA SER A 124 3.02 -12.12 -5.39
C SER A 124 1.99 -11.31 -4.59
N ILE A 125 0.70 -11.55 -4.83
CA ILE A 125 -0.39 -10.95 -4.05
C ILE A 125 -0.95 -12.02 -3.11
N GLU A 126 -1.02 -11.71 -1.83
CA GLU A 126 -1.61 -12.56 -0.79
C GLU A 126 -2.79 -11.83 -0.12
N SER A 127 -3.82 -12.55 0.31
CA SER A 127 -5.04 -12.04 0.97
C SER A 127 -5.28 -12.69 2.33
#